data_AF-A0AA38NKU9-F1
#
_entry.id   AF-A0AA38NKU9-F1
#
_cell.length_a   1.000
_cell.length_b   1.000
_cell.length_c   1.000
_cell.angle_alpha   90.00
_cell.angle_beta   90.00
_cell.angle_gamma   90.00
#
_symmetry.space_group_name_H-M   'P 1'
#
loop_
_entity.id
_entity.type
_entity.pdbx_description
1 polymer ?
#
loop_
_entity_poly.entity_id
_entity_poly.type
_entity_poly.pdbx_seq_one_letter_code
_entity_poly.pdbx_strand_id
1 'polypeptide(L)'
;MAAPSVQKLLVIGGNGFIGSAICRAALAKGMQVTSVSSSGRPYTTPKGHSPAWTSKVTWLKGSAQNPSTFSNVLPDVHGIVHTLGTLIEDGGKYKQALREGDVTKVIGSALSSVFGLQNPLKRGAEGSYEDVNRDSALRVCEAFLRSGEGKQFPSPRPFVYISAEDVFRPLIPARYVETKREAEMSIEAMLSTSPSQYRGVYIRPSLVYHAHYRPLTTPAAAIFDLSASLHRKIPQGVPKPSEILHQLGNALSPHSSLPRNTSLGSSLNSIANAMSIPPIHVDHVAEAITIALGNSNVAGVVGVKRMRELIGWWPEDQQFLQAAHKST
;
A
#
# COMPACT_ATOMS: atom_id res chain seq x y z
N MET A 1 28.51 -12.46 2.42
CA MET A 1 27.30 -11.76 2.90
C MET A 1 26.70 -12.59 4.03
N ALA A 2 26.34 -11.99 5.16
CA ALA A 2 25.64 -12.71 6.23
C ALA A 2 24.28 -13.22 5.69
N ALA A 3 23.89 -14.43 6.07
CA ALA A 3 22.60 -15.00 5.67
C ALA A 3 21.46 -14.10 6.17
N PRO A 4 20.38 -13.89 5.39
CA PRO A 4 19.25 -13.09 5.84
C PRO A 4 18.60 -13.78 7.06
N SER A 5 18.27 -12.99 8.09
CA SER A 5 17.58 -13.51 9.29
C SER A 5 16.23 -14.16 8.93
N VAL A 6 15.61 -13.72 7.83
CA VAL A 6 14.45 -14.35 7.22
C VAL A 6 14.87 -15.13 5.97
N GLN A 7 14.81 -16.46 6.04
CA GLN A 7 15.05 -17.34 4.87
C GLN A 7 13.78 -17.79 4.14
N LYS A 8 12.66 -17.97 4.86
CA LYS A 8 11.37 -18.42 4.32
C LYS A 8 10.33 -17.33 4.58
N LEU A 9 9.81 -16.74 3.51
CA LEU A 9 8.89 -15.61 3.56
C LEU A 9 7.50 -16.02 3.06
N LEU A 10 6.48 -15.64 3.81
CA LEU A 10 5.09 -15.69 3.35
C LEU A 10 4.59 -14.31 2.97
N VAL A 11 4.09 -14.15 1.74
CA VAL A 11 3.51 -12.89 1.24
C VAL A 11 2.01 -13.06 1.00
N ILE A 12 1.19 -12.41 1.82
CA ILE A 12 -0.26 -12.35 1.65
C ILE A 12 -0.58 -11.25 0.63
N GLY A 13 -1.11 -11.64 -0.53
CA GLY A 13 -1.38 -10.73 -1.65
C GLY A 13 -0.22 -10.55 -2.64
N GLY A 14 0.69 -11.52 -2.73
CA GLY A 14 1.91 -11.41 -3.56
C GLY A 14 1.71 -11.36 -5.07
N ASN A 15 0.50 -11.56 -5.58
CA ASN A 15 0.18 -11.31 -7.00
C ASN A 15 -0.40 -9.91 -7.27
N GLY A 16 -0.49 -9.06 -6.24
CA GLY A 16 -0.85 -7.66 -6.36
C GLY A 16 0.31 -6.75 -6.77
N PHE A 17 0.05 -5.45 -6.88
CA PHE A 17 1.03 -4.45 -7.30
C PHE A 17 2.27 -4.41 -6.39
N ILE A 18 2.08 -4.10 -5.10
CA ILE A 18 3.18 -4.06 -4.12
C ILE A 18 3.69 -5.48 -3.82
N GLY A 19 2.78 -6.44 -3.66
CA GLY A 19 3.10 -7.83 -3.33
C GLY A 19 4.04 -8.51 -4.33
N SER A 20 3.82 -8.29 -5.64
CA SER A 20 4.68 -8.88 -6.68
C SER A 20 6.10 -8.30 -6.68
N ALA A 21 6.24 -6.99 -6.42
CA ALA A 21 7.54 -6.35 -6.25
C ALA A 21 8.28 -6.91 -5.03
N ILE A 22 7.58 -7.14 -3.90
CA ILE A 22 8.16 -7.77 -2.71
C ILE A 22 8.61 -9.20 -3.00
N CYS A 23 7.77 -10.03 -3.65
CA CYS A 23 8.15 -11.39 -4.02
C CYS A 23 9.42 -11.40 -4.87
N ARG A 24 9.50 -10.53 -5.89
CA ARG A 24 10.68 -10.37 -6.75
C ARG A 24 11.92 -9.94 -5.95
N ALA A 25 11.80 -8.93 -5.10
CA ALA A 25 12.92 -8.42 -4.30
C ALA A 25 13.41 -9.47 -3.28
N ALA A 26 12.49 -10.18 -2.62
CA ALA A 26 12.82 -11.22 -1.65
C ALA A 26 13.57 -12.41 -2.30
N LEU A 27 13.12 -12.84 -3.48
CA LEU A 27 13.83 -13.85 -4.28
C LEU A 27 15.24 -13.39 -4.65
N ALA A 28 15.41 -12.12 -5.04
CA ALA A 28 16.73 -11.55 -5.35
C ALA A 28 17.67 -11.51 -4.14
N LYS A 29 17.13 -11.47 -2.91
CA LYS A 29 17.90 -11.60 -1.66
C LYS A 29 18.09 -13.06 -1.21
N GLY A 30 17.72 -14.05 -2.05
CA GLY A 30 17.90 -15.48 -1.78
C GLY A 30 16.87 -16.09 -0.84
N MET A 31 15.75 -15.40 -0.57
CA MET A 31 14.67 -15.94 0.27
C MET A 31 13.82 -16.94 -0.53
N GLN A 32 13.32 -17.98 0.15
CA GLN A 32 12.25 -18.82 -0.36
C GLN A 32 10.91 -18.11 -0.14
N VAL A 33 10.13 -17.92 -1.21
CA VAL A 33 8.91 -17.13 -1.16
C VAL A 33 7.69 -18.01 -1.44
N THR A 34 6.78 -18.04 -0.47
CA THR A 34 5.42 -18.55 -0.64
C THR A 34 4.46 -17.36 -0.69
N SER A 35 3.55 -17.34 -1.64
CA SER A 35 2.51 -16.32 -1.72
C SER A 35 1.12 -16.91 -1.62
N VAL A 36 0.28 -16.31 -0.80
CA VAL A 36 -1.14 -16.65 -0.70
C VAL A 36 -1.98 -15.55 -1.32
N SER A 37 -2.96 -15.92 -2.14
CA SER A 37 -3.99 -15.02 -2.65
C SER A 37 -5.29 -15.77 -2.94
N SER A 38 -6.42 -15.06 -3.06
CA SER A 38 -7.72 -15.68 -3.33
C SER A 38 -7.77 -16.46 -4.64
N SER A 39 -6.98 -16.06 -5.64
CA SER A 39 -6.87 -16.76 -6.92
C SER A 39 -5.87 -17.91 -6.88
N GLY A 40 -4.84 -17.83 -6.02
CA GLY A 40 -3.67 -18.71 -6.06
C GLY A 40 -2.86 -18.62 -7.35
N ARG A 41 -3.16 -17.67 -8.23
CA ARG A 41 -2.52 -17.55 -9.54
C ARG A 41 -1.22 -16.76 -9.45
N PRO A 42 -0.18 -17.15 -10.20
CA PRO A 42 1.03 -16.36 -10.34
C PRO A 42 0.74 -14.94 -10.83
N TYR A 43 1.62 -14.02 -10.45
CA TYR A 43 1.64 -12.69 -11.01
C TYR A 43 1.80 -12.74 -12.55
N THR A 44 1.04 -11.90 -13.25
CA THR A 44 1.19 -11.67 -14.69
C THR A 44 1.32 -10.17 -14.94
N THR A 45 2.15 -9.81 -15.92
CA THR A 45 2.25 -8.43 -16.39
C THR A 45 0.91 -7.98 -17.01
N PRO A 46 0.67 -6.67 -17.22
CA PRO A 46 -0.57 -6.18 -17.83
C PRO A 46 -0.80 -6.74 -19.24
N LYS A 47 0.29 -7.12 -19.93
CA LYS A 47 0.26 -7.78 -21.24
C LYS A 47 0.02 -9.28 -21.17
N GLY A 48 -0.24 -9.84 -19.98
CA GLY A 48 -0.51 -11.26 -19.77
C GLY A 48 0.72 -12.16 -19.68
N HIS A 49 1.95 -11.63 -19.83
CA HIS A 49 3.17 -12.44 -19.70
C HIS A 49 3.47 -12.79 -18.24
N SER A 50 3.96 -14.01 -18.02
CA SER A 50 4.48 -14.51 -16.74
C SER A 50 6.00 -14.34 -16.68
N PRO A 51 6.54 -13.41 -15.88
CA PRO A 51 7.99 -13.23 -15.75
C PRO A 51 8.70 -14.48 -15.21
N ALA A 52 9.93 -14.73 -15.62
CA ALA A 52 10.67 -15.94 -15.22
C ALA A 52 10.83 -16.13 -13.69
N TRP A 53 10.81 -15.06 -12.89
CA TRP A 53 10.90 -15.18 -11.43
C TRP A 53 9.64 -15.78 -10.80
N THR A 54 8.47 -15.74 -11.47
CA THR A 54 7.22 -16.20 -10.88
C THR A 54 7.18 -17.72 -10.70
N SER A 55 7.96 -18.48 -11.47
CA SER A 55 8.09 -19.93 -11.30
C SER A 55 8.90 -20.32 -10.05
N LYS A 56 9.63 -19.37 -9.45
CA LYS A 56 10.39 -19.55 -8.21
C LYS A 56 9.57 -19.25 -6.95
N VAL A 57 8.34 -18.79 -7.11
CA VAL A 57 7.41 -18.53 -5.99
C VAL A 57 6.42 -19.69 -5.89
N THR A 58 6.20 -20.17 -4.67
CA THR A 58 5.12 -21.12 -4.39
C THR A 58 3.82 -20.34 -4.25
N TRP A 59 2.88 -20.51 -5.19
CA TRP A 59 1.59 -19.82 -5.17
C TRP A 59 0.50 -20.70 -4.57
N LEU A 60 -0.11 -20.23 -3.50
CA LEU A 60 -1.19 -20.92 -2.78
C LEU A 60 -2.50 -20.16 -2.94
N LYS A 61 -3.56 -20.90 -3.25
CA LYS A 61 -4.92 -20.38 -3.19
C LYS A 61 -5.37 -20.38 -1.73
N GLY A 62 -5.73 -19.22 -1.21
CA GLY A 62 -6.18 -19.06 0.17
C GLY A 62 -6.75 -17.67 0.44
N SER A 63 -7.35 -17.49 1.62
CA SER A 63 -8.01 -16.24 2.00
C SER A 63 -7.43 -15.71 3.30
N ALA A 64 -7.01 -14.44 3.32
CA ALA A 64 -6.53 -13.80 4.54
C ALA A 64 -7.62 -13.70 5.63
N GLN A 65 -8.90 -13.67 5.22
CA GLN A 65 -10.03 -13.76 6.14
C GLN A 65 -10.19 -15.16 6.75
N ASN A 66 -9.61 -16.19 6.12
CA ASN A 66 -9.64 -17.56 6.61
C ASN A 66 -8.24 -18.21 6.57
N PRO A 67 -7.37 -17.91 7.55
CA PRO A 67 -6.01 -18.45 7.61
C PRO A 67 -5.90 -19.98 7.65
N SER A 68 -6.96 -20.70 8.00
CA SER A 68 -6.98 -22.18 7.93
C SER A 68 -6.69 -22.71 6.52
N THR A 69 -6.96 -21.92 5.48
CA THR A 69 -6.69 -22.27 4.09
C THR A 69 -5.20 -22.37 3.74
N PHE A 70 -4.31 -21.85 4.59
CA PHE A 70 -2.86 -21.91 4.42
C PHE A 70 -2.11 -22.08 5.75
N SER A 71 -2.78 -22.58 6.78
CA SER A 71 -2.19 -22.71 8.12
C SER A 71 -1.01 -23.68 8.15
N ASN A 72 -1.00 -24.65 7.23
CA ASN A 72 0.06 -25.63 7.07
C ASN A 72 1.44 -25.04 6.76
N VAL A 73 1.52 -23.83 6.18
CA VAL A 73 2.82 -23.19 5.88
C VAL A 73 3.32 -22.26 6.99
N LEU A 74 2.46 -21.81 7.90
CA LEU A 74 2.80 -20.87 8.97
C LEU A 74 3.89 -21.39 9.95
N PRO A 75 3.92 -22.69 10.32
CA PRO A 75 4.96 -23.25 11.18
C PRO A 75 6.39 -23.04 10.70
N ASP A 76 6.59 -22.96 9.39
CA ASP A 76 7.90 -22.99 8.73
C ASP A 76 8.38 -21.61 8.27
N VAL A 77 7.52 -20.59 8.30
CA VAL A 77 7.89 -19.26 7.79
C VAL A 77 8.62 -18.47 8.87
N HIS A 78 9.66 -17.76 8.44
CA HIS A 78 10.49 -16.92 9.30
C HIS A 78 10.00 -15.48 9.36
N GLY A 79 9.10 -15.08 8.45
CA GLY A 79 8.45 -13.78 8.46
C GLY A 79 7.24 -13.74 7.52
N ILE A 80 6.35 -12.79 7.77
CA ILE A 80 5.15 -12.53 6.96
C ILE A 80 5.16 -11.11 6.44
N VAL A 81 4.73 -10.92 5.20
CA VAL A 81 4.35 -9.60 4.66
C VAL A 81 2.90 -9.61 4.25
N HIS A 82 2.10 -8.75 4.87
CA HIS A 82 0.69 -8.59 4.58
C HIS A 82 0.45 -7.34 3.72
N THR A 83 0.15 -7.56 2.43
CA THR A 83 0.03 -6.47 1.43
C THR A 83 -1.41 -6.19 1.02
N LEU A 84 -2.41 -6.77 1.69
CA LEU A 84 -3.80 -6.50 1.34
C LEU A 84 -4.18 -5.07 1.76
N GLY A 85 -4.87 -4.42 0.85
CA GLY A 85 -5.34 -3.06 0.98
C GLY A 85 -6.25 -2.74 -0.19
N THR A 86 -7.45 -2.24 0.09
CA THR A 86 -8.32 -1.67 -0.93
C THR A 86 -8.48 -0.19 -0.65
N LEU A 87 -8.25 0.64 -1.68
CA LEU A 87 -8.47 2.10 -1.64
C LEU A 87 -9.88 2.49 -2.11
N ILE A 88 -10.53 1.65 -2.92
CA ILE A 88 -11.80 1.95 -3.61
C ILE A 88 -12.71 0.71 -3.52
N GLU A 89 -13.93 0.92 -3.02
CA GLU A 89 -14.95 -0.11 -2.78
C GLU A 89 -16.00 -0.17 -3.91
N ASP A 90 -15.57 -0.41 -5.15
CA ASP A 90 -16.53 -0.49 -6.27
C ASP A 90 -16.98 -1.93 -6.58
N GLY A 91 -16.87 -2.87 -5.62
CA GLY A 91 -17.24 -4.28 -5.85
C GLY A 91 -16.45 -4.95 -6.99
N GLY A 92 -15.23 -4.47 -7.27
CA GLY A 92 -14.38 -4.97 -8.36
C GLY A 92 -14.51 -4.21 -9.68
N LYS A 93 -15.46 -3.28 -9.84
CA LYS A 93 -15.63 -2.50 -11.09
C LYS A 93 -14.42 -1.62 -11.42
N TYR A 94 -13.79 -1.01 -10.42
CA TYR A 94 -12.54 -0.27 -10.61
C TYR A 94 -11.39 -1.18 -11.10
N LYS A 95 -11.25 -2.36 -10.49
CA LYS A 95 -10.24 -3.36 -10.92
C LYS A 95 -10.54 -3.92 -12.32
N GLN A 96 -11.81 -4.03 -12.67
CA GLN A 96 -12.26 -4.45 -13.99
C GLN A 96 -11.98 -3.37 -15.05
N ALA A 97 -12.33 -2.12 -14.79
CA ALA A 97 -12.06 -1.00 -15.69
C ALA A 97 -10.54 -0.80 -15.94
N LEU A 98 -9.71 -0.98 -14.91
CA LEU A 98 -8.25 -0.98 -15.06
C LEU A 98 -7.75 -2.14 -15.94
N ARG A 99 -8.34 -3.33 -15.83
CA ARG A 99 -8.00 -4.49 -16.66
C ARG A 99 -8.44 -4.31 -18.11
N GLU A 100 -9.57 -3.66 -18.32
CA GLU A 100 -10.15 -3.37 -19.64
C GLU A 100 -9.49 -2.15 -20.31
N GLY A 101 -8.61 -1.42 -19.60
CA GLY A 101 -7.93 -0.24 -20.14
C GLY A 101 -8.85 0.96 -20.39
N ASP A 102 -10.05 0.98 -19.80
CA ASP A 102 -11.06 2.03 -19.98
C ASP A 102 -10.74 3.23 -19.08
N VAL A 103 -9.74 4.01 -19.52
CA VAL A 103 -9.21 5.16 -18.78
C VAL A 103 -10.30 6.23 -18.55
N THR A 104 -11.25 6.36 -19.48
CA THR A 104 -12.38 7.30 -19.40
C THR A 104 -13.33 6.98 -18.25
N LYS A 105 -13.65 5.71 -18.03
CA LYS A 105 -14.47 5.31 -16.86
C LYS A 105 -13.73 5.50 -15.54
N VAL A 106 -12.42 5.23 -15.51
CA VAL A 106 -11.58 5.44 -14.32
C VAL A 106 -11.48 6.93 -13.94
N ILE A 107 -11.29 7.81 -14.94
CA ILE A 107 -11.29 9.25 -14.73
C ILE A 107 -12.69 9.74 -14.34
N GLY A 108 -13.74 9.27 -15.03
CA GLY A 108 -15.13 9.62 -14.71
C GLY A 108 -15.54 9.22 -13.29
N SER A 109 -15.16 8.02 -12.83
CA SER A 109 -15.45 7.57 -11.46
C SER A 109 -14.69 8.41 -10.44
N ALA A 110 -13.38 8.67 -10.66
CA ALA A 110 -12.58 9.51 -9.78
C ALA A 110 -13.12 10.94 -9.68
N LEU A 111 -13.50 11.54 -10.82
CA LEU A 111 -14.15 12.86 -10.86
C LEU A 111 -15.49 12.82 -10.11
N SER A 112 -16.33 11.82 -10.34
CA SER A 112 -17.64 11.74 -9.67
C SER A 112 -17.53 11.59 -8.15
N SER A 113 -16.50 10.89 -7.66
CA SER A 113 -16.21 10.77 -6.22
C SER A 113 -15.67 12.07 -5.62
N VAL A 114 -14.90 12.85 -6.38
CA VAL A 114 -14.37 14.17 -5.96
C VAL A 114 -15.45 15.25 -6.00
N PHE A 115 -16.34 15.22 -6.99
CA PHE A 115 -17.34 16.26 -7.24
C PHE A 115 -18.70 16.00 -6.58
N GLY A 116 -18.84 14.95 -5.77
CA GLY A 116 -20.05 14.70 -4.98
C GLY A 116 -21.34 14.52 -5.81
N LEU A 117 -21.22 14.23 -7.11
CA LEU A 117 -22.35 14.06 -8.03
C LEU A 117 -23.05 12.69 -7.90
N GLN A 118 -22.53 11.81 -7.04
CA GLN A 118 -23.31 10.68 -6.53
C GLN A 118 -23.89 11.02 -5.17
N ASN A 119 -25.19 10.72 -5.02
CA ASN A 119 -25.87 10.71 -3.73
C ASN A 119 -25.06 9.86 -2.73
N PRO A 120 -24.48 10.44 -1.66
CA PRO A 120 -23.64 9.74 -0.68
C PRO A 120 -24.35 8.62 0.09
N LEU A 121 -25.64 8.39 -0.20
CA LEU A 121 -26.50 7.36 0.38
C LEU A 121 -26.39 5.98 -0.28
N LYS A 122 -25.54 5.78 -1.30
CA LYS A 122 -25.04 4.42 -1.62
C LYS A 122 -23.76 4.15 -0.84
N ARG A 123 -23.90 4.17 0.50
CA ARG A 123 -22.90 3.69 1.46
C ARG A 123 -22.46 2.27 1.08
N GLY A 124 -21.25 2.14 0.55
CA GLY A 124 -20.45 0.92 0.77
C GLY A 124 -20.25 0.78 2.28
N ALA A 125 -20.57 -0.40 2.79
CA ALA A 125 -20.72 -0.67 4.22
C ALA A 125 -19.44 -0.33 5.00
N GLU A 126 -19.59 0.31 6.16
CA GLU A 126 -18.58 0.53 7.23
C GLU A 126 -17.93 -0.78 7.77
N GLY A 127 -18.05 -1.89 7.05
CA GLY A 127 -17.40 -3.17 7.35
C GLY A 127 -16.39 -3.63 6.28
N SER A 128 -16.42 -3.14 5.04
CA SER A 128 -15.56 -3.70 3.97
C SER A 128 -14.09 -3.29 4.11
N TYR A 129 -13.78 -2.05 4.49
CA TYR A 129 -12.40 -1.65 4.79
C TYR A 129 -11.88 -2.34 6.05
N GLU A 130 -12.71 -2.44 7.08
CA GLU A 130 -12.43 -3.11 8.34
C GLU A 130 -12.09 -4.58 8.07
N ASP A 131 -12.96 -5.28 7.32
CA ASP A 131 -12.79 -6.69 6.96
C ASP A 131 -11.50 -6.94 6.17
N VAL A 132 -11.21 -6.09 5.19
CA VAL A 132 -10.08 -6.28 4.27
C VAL A 132 -8.78 -5.74 4.84
N ASN A 133 -8.76 -4.50 5.34
CA ASN A 133 -7.53 -3.83 5.76
C ASN A 133 -7.13 -4.23 7.19
N ARG A 134 -8.08 -4.26 8.13
CA ARG A 134 -7.80 -4.48 9.55
C ARG A 134 -7.94 -5.96 9.90
N ASP A 135 -9.14 -6.50 9.83
CA ASP A 135 -9.46 -7.79 10.42
C ASP A 135 -8.76 -8.95 9.69
N SER A 136 -8.53 -8.84 8.37
CA SER A 136 -7.73 -9.85 7.65
C SER A 136 -6.28 -9.86 8.12
N ALA A 137 -5.69 -8.70 8.42
CA ALA A 137 -4.33 -8.63 8.94
C ALA A 137 -4.25 -9.19 10.36
N LEU A 138 -5.26 -8.90 11.20
CA LEU A 138 -5.34 -9.43 12.55
C LEU A 138 -5.46 -10.96 12.57
N ARG A 139 -6.35 -11.53 11.75
CA ARG A 139 -6.50 -12.99 11.63
C ARG A 139 -5.21 -13.67 11.18
N VAL A 140 -4.51 -13.09 10.21
CA VAL A 140 -3.20 -13.62 9.77
C VAL A 140 -2.17 -13.52 10.89
N CYS A 141 -2.12 -12.42 11.62
CA CYS A 141 -1.20 -12.23 12.75
C CYS A 141 -1.47 -13.24 13.89
N GLU A 142 -2.74 -13.43 14.25
CA GLU A 142 -3.16 -14.40 15.25
C GLU A 142 -2.77 -15.83 14.84
N ALA A 143 -3.05 -16.22 13.59
CA ALA A 143 -2.66 -17.52 13.07
C ALA A 143 -1.13 -17.70 13.05
N PHE A 144 -0.38 -16.64 12.77
CA PHE A 144 1.08 -16.66 12.79
C PHE A 144 1.63 -16.87 14.20
N LEU A 145 1.10 -16.16 15.20
CA LEU A 145 1.47 -16.33 16.61
C LEU A 145 1.18 -17.76 17.07
N ARG A 146 -0.04 -18.25 16.84
CA ARG A 146 -0.46 -19.62 17.18
C ARG A 146 0.46 -20.68 16.58
N SER A 147 0.87 -20.51 15.32
CA SER A 147 1.76 -21.47 14.64
C SER A 147 3.17 -21.59 15.24
N GLY A 148 3.56 -20.61 16.05
CA GLY A 148 4.85 -20.58 16.75
C GLY A 148 4.75 -20.77 18.27
N GLU A 149 3.57 -21.05 18.82
CA GLU A 149 3.45 -21.38 20.24
C GLU A 149 4.34 -22.59 20.60
N GLY A 150 5.05 -22.48 21.72
CA GLY A 150 6.01 -23.49 22.16
C GLY A 150 7.29 -23.61 21.34
N LYS A 151 7.50 -22.74 20.32
CA LYS A 151 8.74 -22.70 19.53
C LYS A 151 9.62 -21.54 19.94
N GLN A 152 10.93 -21.77 19.94
CA GLN A 152 11.94 -20.75 20.12
C GLN A 152 12.65 -20.47 18.79
N PHE A 153 12.69 -19.20 18.40
CA PHE A 153 13.37 -18.75 17.19
C PHE A 153 14.67 -18.01 17.56
N PRO A 154 15.72 -18.12 16.74
CA PRO A 154 17.02 -17.46 17.01
C PRO A 154 16.96 -15.94 16.87
N SER A 155 15.94 -15.42 16.18
CA SER A 155 15.69 -13.99 16.04
C SER A 155 14.19 -13.71 15.96
N PRO A 156 13.71 -12.53 16.41
CA PRO A 156 12.30 -12.18 16.33
C PRO A 156 11.79 -12.21 14.89
N ARG A 157 10.76 -13.02 14.64
CA ARG A 157 10.13 -13.17 13.32
C ARG A 157 9.32 -11.91 12.98
N PRO A 158 9.62 -11.22 11.85
CA PRO A 158 8.88 -10.03 11.48
C PRO A 158 7.47 -10.34 10.96
N PHE A 159 6.51 -9.55 11.42
CA PHE A 159 5.23 -9.35 10.75
C PHE A 159 5.21 -7.95 10.12
N VAL A 160 5.31 -7.89 8.80
CA VAL A 160 5.32 -6.65 8.04
C VAL A 160 3.91 -6.35 7.54
N TYR A 161 3.39 -5.16 7.85
CA TYR A 161 2.08 -4.71 7.40
C TYR A 161 2.21 -3.47 6.51
N ILE A 162 1.53 -3.49 5.34
CA ILE A 162 1.45 -2.32 4.46
C ILE A 162 0.32 -1.41 4.93
N SER A 163 0.72 -0.34 5.62
CA SER A 163 -0.13 0.77 6.02
C SER A 163 -0.12 1.87 4.93
N ALA A 164 -0.34 3.13 5.31
CA ALA A 164 -0.26 4.29 4.44
C ALA A 164 0.20 5.52 5.24
N GLU A 165 0.86 6.44 4.56
CA GLU A 165 0.96 7.82 5.03
C GLU A 165 -0.39 8.50 4.90
N ASP A 166 -0.63 9.44 5.81
CA ASP A 166 -1.77 10.32 5.71
C ASP A 166 -1.43 11.47 4.76
N VAL A 167 -1.57 11.18 3.48
CA VAL A 167 -1.37 12.10 2.37
C VAL A 167 -2.63 12.09 1.50
N PHE A 168 -3.04 13.27 1.02
CA PHE A 168 -4.19 13.42 0.11
C PHE A 168 -5.59 13.31 0.72
N ARG A 169 -5.82 13.59 2.01
CA ARG A 169 -7.19 13.96 2.46
C ARG A 169 -7.53 15.36 1.93
N PRO A 170 -8.76 15.62 1.43
CA PRO A 170 -9.97 14.79 1.52
C PRO A 170 -10.17 13.79 0.36
N LEU A 171 -9.26 13.73 -0.62
CA LEU A 171 -9.40 12.83 -1.78
C LEU A 171 -9.40 11.34 -1.38
N ILE A 172 -8.60 10.96 -0.38
CA ILE A 172 -8.64 9.63 0.23
C ILE A 172 -9.52 9.68 1.49
N PRO A 173 -10.50 8.78 1.66
CA PRO A 173 -11.33 8.77 2.87
C PRO A 173 -10.49 8.62 4.15
N ALA A 174 -10.77 9.41 5.18
CA ALA A 174 -10.06 9.30 6.46
C ALA A 174 -10.11 7.88 7.03
N ARG A 175 -11.26 7.21 6.88
CA ARG A 175 -11.49 5.83 7.32
C ARG A 175 -10.52 4.82 6.71
N TYR A 176 -10.07 5.03 5.47
CA TYR A 176 -9.04 4.18 4.86
C TYR A 176 -7.73 4.24 5.67
N VAL A 177 -7.27 5.44 6.05
CA VAL A 177 -6.04 5.60 6.84
C VAL A 177 -6.25 5.14 8.28
N GLU A 178 -7.42 5.42 8.87
CA GLU A 178 -7.75 5.00 10.24
C GLU A 178 -7.76 3.48 10.39
N THR A 179 -8.40 2.74 9.48
CA THR A 179 -8.39 1.27 9.52
C THR A 179 -6.98 0.68 9.41
N LYS A 180 -6.09 1.32 8.64
CA LYS A 180 -4.67 0.97 8.59
C LYS A 180 -3.98 1.23 9.95
N ARG A 181 -4.23 2.38 10.59
CA ARG A 181 -3.67 2.73 11.91
C ARG A 181 -4.18 1.81 13.02
N GLU A 182 -5.46 1.48 13.02
CA GLU A 182 -6.07 0.51 13.93
C GLU A 182 -5.40 -0.86 13.80
N ALA A 183 -5.18 -1.32 12.56
CA ALA A 183 -4.47 -2.56 12.32
C ALA A 183 -3.05 -2.54 12.90
N GLU A 184 -2.29 -1.46 12.69
CA GLU A 184 -0.94 -1.30 13.28
C GLU A 184 -0.96 -1.47 14.80
N MET A 185 -1.85 -0.75 15.49
CA MET A 185 -1.96 -0.78 16.95
C MET A 185 -2.34 -2.16 17.47
N SER A 186 -3.34 -2.81 16.85
CA SER A 186 -3.80 -4.13 17.25
C SER A 186 -2.77 -5.23 16.95
N ILE A 187 -2.05 -5.15 15.82
CA ILE A 187 -0.93 -6.05 15.52
C ILE A 187 0.16 -5.87 16.58
N GLU A 188 0.56 -4.63 16.87
CA GLU A 188 1.63 -4.37 17.85
C GLU A 188 1.28 -4.92 19.23
N ALA A 189 0.02 -4.73 19.67
CA ALA A 189 -0.46 -5.28 20.93
C ALA A 189 -0.36 -6.81 20.98
N MET A 190 -0.72 -7.51 19.89
CA MET A 190 -0.59 -8.97 19.81
C MET A 190 0.88 -9.42 19.84
N LEU A 191 1.75 -8.78 19.05
CA LEU A 191 3.17 -9.17 18.96
C LEU A 191 3.95 -8.88 20.25
N SER A 192 3.57 -7.82 20.98
CA SER A 192 4.17 -7.42 22.26
C SER A 192 3.98 -8.44 23.37
N THR A 193 3.11 -9.44 23.19
CA THR A 193 2.99 -10.58 24.13
C THR A 193 4.21 -11.51 24.10
N SER A 194 5.03 -11.47 23.04
CA SER A 194 6.22 -12.31 22.87
C SER A 194 7.33 -11.55 22.12
N PRO A 195 7.87 -10.46 22.71
CA PRO A 195 8.75 -9.51 22.02
C PRO A 195 10.13 -10.09 21.67
N SER A 196 10.55 -11.19 22.30
CA SER A 196 11.77 -11.92 21.94
C SER A 196 11.56 -12.84 20.72
N GLN A 197 10.32 -13.18 20.38
CA GLN A 197 9.97 -14.11 19.30
C GLN A 197 9.39 -13.43 18.07
N TYR A 198 8.80 -12.24 18.22
CA TYR A 198 8.14 -11.53 17.14
C TYR A 198 8.40 -10.03 17.19
N ARG A 199 8.30 -9.37 16.04
CA ARG A 199 8.36 -7.92 15.92
C ARG A 199 7.44 -7.40 14.82
N GLY A 200 6.83 -6.26 15.05
CA GLY A 200 6.02 -5.55 14.05
C GLY A 200 6.88 -4.64 13.18
N VAL A 201 6.55 -4.54 11.89
CA VAL A 201 7.10 -3.53 10.97
C VAL A 201 5.95 -2.93 10.17
N TYR A 202 5.69 -1.64 10.33
CA TYR A 202 4.54 -0.95 9.75
C TYR A 202 5.01 -0.01 8.65
N ILE A 203 4.92 -0.46 7.41
CA ILE A 203 5.38 0.29 6.25
C ILE A 203 4.32 1.32 5.89
N ARG A 204 4.66 2.61 5.95
CA ARG A 204 3.77 3.72 5.58
C ARG A 204 4.29 4.36 4.30
N PRO A 205 3.91 3.84 3.12
CA PRO A 205 4.21 4.52 1.86
C PRO A 205 3.29 5.73 1.67
N SER A 206 3.78 6.72 0.94
CA SER A 206 2.97 7.78 0.34
C SER A 206 2.27 7.23 -0.91
N LEU A 207 2.31 7.98 -2.01
CA LEU A 207 1.87 7.51 -3.31
C LEU A 207 2.90 6.54 -3.91
N VAL A 208 2.51 5.28 -4.09
CA VAL A 208 3.35 4.26 -4.71
C VAL A 208 3.16 4.25 -6.22
N TYR A 209 4.25 4.32 -6.99
CA TYR A 209 4.22 4.29 -8.46
C TYR A 209 5.24 3.32 -9.05
N HIS A 210 5.07 2.97 -10.33
CA HIS A 210 6.07 2.24 -11.11
C HIS A 210 6.17 2.84 -12.51
N ALA A 211 7.37 3.19 -12.98
CA ALA A 211 7.58 3.97 -14.21
C ALA A 211 6.94 3.34 -15.47
N HIS A 212 7.00 2.01 -15.61
CA HIS A 212 6.40 1.25 -16.71
C HIS A 212 4.91 0.90 -16.55
N TYR A 213 4.31 1.10 -15.37
CA TYR A 213 2.89 0.87 -15.15
C TYR A 213 2.08 2.15 -15.22
N ARG A 214 2.66 3.27 -15.69
CA ARG A 214 1.99 4.57 -15.85
C ARG A 214 0.54 4.34 -16.27
N PRO A 215 -0.41 4.56 -15.38
CA PRO A 215 -1.69 5.00 -15.85
C PRO A 215 -1.63 6.52 -15.76
N LEU A 216 -2.23 7.19 -16.73
CA LEU A 216 -2.62 8.59 -16.61
C LEU A 216 -3.73 8.75 -15.52
N THR A 217 -3.69 7.95 -14.44
CA THR A 217 -4.75 7.76 -13.43
C THR A 217 -4.25 7.94 -11.99
N THR A 218 -3.01 8.39 -11.78
CA THR A 218 -2.63 8.93 -10.47
C THR A 218 -3.46 10.18 -10.21
N PRO A 219 -4.01 10.44 -9.02
CA PRO A 219 -4.83 11.64 -8.83
C PRO A 219 -4.10 12.94 -9.15
N ALA A 220 -2.80 13.02 -8.82
CA ALA A 220 -1.95 14.12 -9.25
C ALA A 220 -1.82 14.19 -10.78
N ALA A 221 -1.65 13.05 -11.47
CA ALA A 221 -1.59 13.00 -12.94
C ALA A 221 -2.93 13.35 -13.58
N ALA A 222 -4.06 12.92 -13.02
CA ALA A 222 -5.39 13.33 -13.44
C ALA A 222 -5.60 14.83 -13.24
N ILE A 223 -5.13 15.41 -12.13
CA ILE A 223 -5.15 16.86 -11.87
C ILE A 223 -4.28 17.62 -12.88
N PHE A 224 -3.06 17.13 -13.16
CA PHE A 224 -2.17 17.75 -14.15
C PHE A 224 -2.66 17.57 -15.60
N ASP A 225 -3.24 16.42 -15.95
CA ASP A 225 -3.84 16.17 -17.27
C ASP A 225 -5.18 16.90 -17.43
N LEU A 226 -5.94 17.11 -16.35
CA LEU A 226 -7.08 18.03 -16.34
C LEU A 226 -6.61 19.44 -16.70
N SER A 227 -5.56 19.93 -16.04
CA SER A 227 -4.96 21.23 -16.38
C SER A 227 -4.54 21.33 -17.85
N ALA A 228 -3.93 20.27 -18.40
CA ALA A 228 -3.47 20.24 -19.79
C ALA A 228 -4.61 20.06 -20.82
N SER A 229 -5.67 19.32 -20.47
CA SER A 229 -6.81 19.02 -21.35
C SER A 229 -7.86 20.14 -21.37
N LEU A 230 -7.84 21.03 -20.37
CA LEU A 230 -8.77 22.16 -20.24
C LEU A 230 -8.52 23.30 -21.25
N HIS A 231 -7.48 23.23 -22.08
CA HIS A 231 -7.24 24.21 -23.15
C HIS A 231 -8.01 23.93 -24.45
N ARG A 232 -8.75 22.82 -24.55
CA ARG A 232 -9.48 22.45 -25.78
C ARG A 232 -10.99 22.35 -25.54
N LYS A 233 -11.65 23.51 -25.57
CA LYS A 233 -13.12 23.70 -25.67
C LYS A 233 -13.96 22.93 -24.65
N ILE A 234 -14.23 23.55 -23.51
CA ILE A 234 -15.17 23.03 -22.49
C ILE A 234 -16.62 23.22 -22.99
N PRO A 235 -17.43 22.15 -23.12
CA PRO A 235 -18.86 22.26 -23.43
C PRO A 235 -19.65 22.92 -22.30
N GLN A 236 -20.76 23.57 -22.61
CA GLN A 236 -21.68 24.10 -21.60
C GLN A 236 -22.29 22.95 -20.79
N GLY A 237 -22.08 22.93 -19.47
CA GLY A 237 -22.60 21.90 -18.55
C GLY A 237 -21.55 21.24 -17.65
N VAL A 238 -20.26 21.47 -17.88
CA VAL A 238 -19.17 21.05 -16.98
C VAL A 238 -18.82 22.21 -16.03
N PRO A 239 -18.73 21.99 -14.70
CA PRO A 239 -18.40 23.05 -13.75
C PRO A 239 -17.05 23.69 -14.11
N LYS A 240 -16.99 25.01 -13.99
CA LYS A 240 -15.81 25.76 -14.40
C LYS A 240 -14.64 25.44 -13.45
N PRO A 241 -13.39 25.46 -13.93
CA PRO A 241 -12.21 25.24 -13.07
C PRO A 241 -12.18 26.12 -11.81
N SER A 242 -12.73 27.33 -11.88
CA SER A 242 -12.86 28.24 -10.74
C SER A 242 -13.86 27.76 -9.68
N GLU A 243 -14.97 27.14 -10.08
CA GLU A 243 -15.95 26.55 -9.13
C GLU A 243 -15.36 25.33 -8.43
N ILE A 244 -14.58 24.53 -9.16
CA ILE A 244 -13.84 23.39 -8.61
C ILE A 244 -12.84 23.86 -7.55
N LEU A 245 -12.05 24.89 -7.87
CA LEU A 245 -11.10 25.48 -6.93
C LEU A 245 -11.81 26.11 -5.72
N HIS A 246 -12.96 26.74 -5.91
CA HIS A 246 -13.74 27.34 -4.82
C HIS A 246 -14.41 26.28 -3.93
N GLN A 247 -14.85 25.16 -4.49
CA GLN A 247 -15.39 24.02 -3.74
C GLN A 247 -14.29 23.29 -2.96
N LEU A 248 -13.12 23.11 -3.56
CA LEU A 248 -11.92 22.65 -2.84
C LEU A 248 -11.57 23.62 -1.72
N GLY A 249 -11.53 24.94 -1.99
CA GLY A 249 -11.31 25.98 -0.99
C GLY A 249 -12.29 25.90 0.20
N ASN A 250 -13.57 25.64 -0.07
CA ASN A 250 -14.59 25.49 0.97
C ASN A 250 -14.47 24.17 1.75
N ALA A 251 -14.05 23.08 1.11
CA ALA A 251 -13.71 21.82 1.77
C ALA A 251 -12.41 21.92 2.60
N LEU A 252 -11.60 22.95 2.36
CA LEU A 252 -10.38 23.30 3.10
C LEU A 252 -10.63 24.27 4.25
N SER A 253 -11.83 24.82 4.39
CA SER A 253 -12.19 25.77 5.46
C SER A 253 -12.27 25.08 6.82
N PRO A 254 -11.84 25.71 7.94
CA PRO A 254 -11.66 25.07 9.25
C PRO A 254 -12.97 24.68 9.97
N HIS A 255 -14.14 24.80 9.33
CA HIS A 255 -15.45 24.72 9.99
C HIS A 255 -16.20 23.40 9.80
N SER A 256 -15.61 22.37 9.20
CA SER A 256 -16.17 21.03 9.30
C SER A 256 -15.81 20.42 10.67
N SER A 257 -16.64 20.71 11.67
CA SER A 257 -16.65 20.02 12.95
C SER A 257 -17.04 18.55 12.77
N LEU A 258 -16.09 17.72 12.37
CA LEU A 258 -16.15 16.28 12.62
C LEU A 258 -15.63 16.03 14.04
N PRO A 259 -16.20 15.08 14.79
CA PRO A 259 -15.89 14.87 16.20
C PRO A 259 -14.40 14.57 16.42
N ARG A 260 -13.81 15.18 17.46
CA ARG A 260 -12.39 15.14 17.87
C ARG A 260 -11.85 13.76 18.30
N ASN A 261 -12.47 12.66 17.88
CA ASN A 261 -12.10 11.30 18.28
C ASN A 261 -11.27 10.54 17.23
N THR A 262 -10.85 11.17 16.14
CA THR A 262 -9.99 10.51 15.15
C THR A 262 -8.52 10.70 15.51
N SER A 263 -7.74 9.62 15.47
CA SER A 263 -6.28 9.64 15.72
C SER A 263 -5.48 10.36 14.63
N LEU A 264 -6.16 10.83 13.57
CA LEU A 264 -5.61 11.59 12.46
C LEU A 264 -5.86 13.09 12.67
N GLY A 265 -4.84 13.91 12.39
CA GLY A 265 -4.96 15.37 12.44
C GLY A 265 -5.97 15.93 11.43
N SER A 266 -6.04 17.26 11.31
CA SER A 266 -6.91 17.91 10.33
C SER A 266 -6.56 17.56 8.88
N SER A 267 -7.49 17.75 7.93
CA SER A 267 -7.22 17.56 6.50
C SER A 267 -6.07 18.45 6.00
N LEU A 268 -5.87 19.62 6.62
CA LEU A 268 -4.73 20.50 6.33
C LEU A 268 -3.39 19.84 6.64
N ASN A 269 -3.30 19.04 7.72
CA ASN A 269 -2.09 18.27 8.03
C ASN A 269 -1.80 17.22 6.95
N SER A 270 -2.84 16.56 6.42
CA SER A 270 -2.70 15.60 5.30
C SER A 270 -2.17 16.26 4.02
N ILE A 271 -2.54 17.51 3.77
CA ILE A 271 -2.06 18.29 2.62
C ILE A 271 -0.62 18.75 2.85
N ALA A 272 -0.30 19.25 4.05
CA ALA A 272 1.07 19.59 4.41
C ALA A 272 2.01 18.38 4.28
N ASN A 273 1.54 17.20 4.68
CA ASN A 273 2.21 15.93 4.45
C ASN A 273 2.36 15.63 2.95
N ALA A 274 1.33 15.83 2.13
CA ALA A 274 1.43 15.61 0.67
C ALA A 274 2.46 16.50 -0.02
N MET A 275 2.71 17.70 0.52
CA MET A 275 3.75 18.62 0.04
C MET A 275 5.16 18.21 0.49
N SER A 276 5.28 17.54 1.62
CA SER A 276 6.57 17.23 2.26
C SER A 276 7.01 15.78 2.06
N ILE A 277 6.07 14.87 1.84
CA ILE A 277 6.30 13.43 1.68
C ILE A 277 6.18 13.07 0.19
N PRO A 278 7.31 12.92 -0.50
CA PRO A 278 7.29 12.65 -1.93
C PRO A 278 6.74 11.25 -2.26
N PRO A 279 6.24 11.03 -3.49
CA PRO A 279 5.92 9.70 -3.98
C PRO A 279 7.13 8.75 -3.89
N ILE A 280 6.83 7.46 -3.78
CA ILE A 280 7.86 6.41 -3.66
C ILE A 280 7.67 5.34 -4.75
N HIS A 281 8.77 4.90 -5.35
CA HIS A 281 8.73 3.83 -6.34
C HIS A 281 8.41 2.50 -5.65
N VAL A 282 7.61 1.64 -6.28
CA VAL A 282 7.21 0.34 -5.70
C VAL A 282 8.41 -0.55 -5.38
N ASP A 283 9.48 -0.48 -6.18
CA ASP A 283 10.70 -1.21 -5.92
C ASP A 283 11.46 -0.70 -4.70
N HIS A 284 11.42 0.60 -4.41
CA HIS A 284 12.01 1.15 -3.18
C HIS A 284 11.25 0.68 -1.95
N VAL A 285 9.92 0.58 -2.04
CA VAL A 285 9.09 0.00 -0.97
C VAL A 285 9.45 -1.47 -0.77
N ALA A 286 9.52 -2.25 -1.85
CA ALA A 286 9.86 -3.67 -1.80
C ALA A 286 11.27 -3.90 -1.25
N GLU A 287 12.25 -3.12 -1.68
CA GLU A 287 13.63 -3.22 -1.21
C GLU A 287 13.74 -2.86 0.27
N ALA A 288 13.14 -1.75 0.71
CA ALA A 288 13.09 -1.37 2.12
C ALA A 288 12.47 -2.48 3.00
N ILE A 289 11.41 -3.13 2.52
CA ILE A 289 10.80 -4.29 3.19
C ILE A 289 11.78 -5.45 3.27
N THR A 290 12.48 -5.79 2.19
CA THR A 290 13.46 -6.90 2.22
C THR A 290 14.63 -6.63 3.18
N ILE A 291 15.06 -5.37 3.29
CA ILE A 291 16.08 -4.95 4.26
C ILE A 291 15.51 -5.07 5.68
N ALA A 292 14.28 -4.61 5.92
CA ALA A 292 13.63 -4.74 7.22
C ALA A 292 13.36 -6.20 7.62
N LEU A 293 13.11 -7.09 6.66
CA LEU A 293 13.01 -8.53 6.90
C LEU A 293 14.34 -9.11 7.36
N GLY A 294 15.44 -8.75 6.69
CA GLY A 294 16.78 -9.24 7.02
C GLY A 294 17.41 -8.63 8.28
N ASN A 295 16.99 -7.44 8.71
CA ASN A 295 17.56 -6.72 9.84
C ASN A 295 16.62 -6.72 11.06
N SER A 296 16.99 -7.44 12.12
CA SER A 296 16.20 -7.55 13.36
C SER A 296 16.07 -6.22 14.12
N ASN A 297 16.94 -5.24 13.84
CA ASN A 297 16.91 -3.93 14.50
C ASN A 297 15.88 -2.97 13.88
N VAL A 298 15.25 -3.35 12.75
CA VAL A 298 14.19 -2.54 12.14
C VAL A 298 12.85 -3.01 12.71
N ALA A 299 12.20 -2.18 13.50
CA ALA A 299 10.89 -2.47 14.08
C ALA A 299 10.03 -1.19 14.12
N GLY A 300 8.73 -1.36 14.31
CA GLY A 300 7.77 -0.27 14.40
C GLY A 300 7.52 0.40 13.05
N VAL A 301 7.22 1.71 13.10
CA VAL A 301 6.80 2.48 11.92
C VAL A 301 7.97 2.81 11.00
N VAL A 302 7.80 2.50 9.71
CA VAL A 302 8.76 2.81 8.65
C VAL A 302 8.06 3.67 7.59
N GLY A 303 8.16 5.00 7.76
CA GLY A 303 7.67 5.98 6.79
C GLY A 303 8.60 6.15 5.59
N VAL A 304 8.22 7.02 4.64
CA VAL A 304 8.94 7.22 3.36
C VAL A 304 10.40 7.61 3.55
N LYS A 305 10.69 8.53 4.47
CA LYS A 305 12.08 8.95 4.77
C LYS A 305 12.91 7.75 5.26
N ARG A 306 12.37 6.99 6.21
CA ARG A 306 13.06 5.81 6.76
C ARG A 306 13.24 4.71 5.72
N MET A 307 12.27 4.49 4.83
CA MET A 307 12.43 3.57 3.70
C MET A 307 13.60 3.98 2.80
N ARG A 308 13.72 5.26 2.48
CA ARG A 308 14.81 5.81 1.66
C ARG A 308 16.18 5.65 2.34
N GLU A 309 16.26 5.93 3.64
CA GLU A 309 17.46 5.69 4.44
C GLU A 309 17.87 4.21 4.42
N LEU A 310 16.92 3.28 4.56
CA LEU A 310 17.21 1.85 4.57
C LEU A 310 17.82 1.37 3.25
N ILE A 311 17.34 1.89 2.12
CA ILE A 311 17.86 1.53 0.79
C ILE A 311 19.08 2.37 0.38
N GLY A 312 19.56 3.27 1.24
CA GLY A 312 20.69 4.16 0.95
C GLY A 312 20.40 5.20 -0.14
N TRP A 313 19.14 5.59 -0.32
CA TRP A 313 18.73 6.59 -1.31
C TRP A 313 18.63 7.97 -0.68
N TRP A 314 19.38 8.94 -1.20
CA TRP A 314 19.31 10.33 -0.76
C TRP A 314 18.87 11.23 -1.93
N PRO A 315 17.96 12.21 -1.72
CA PRO A 315 17.55 13.14 -2.77
C PRO A 315 18.72 13.88 -3.44
N GLU A 316 19.83 14.12 -2.72
CA GLU A 316 21.02 14.82 -3.21
C GLU A 316 21.76 14.04 -4.31
N ASP A 317 21.62 12.71 -4.35
CA ASP A 317 22.23 11.86 -5.39
C ASP A 317 21.66 12.16 -6.78
N GLN A 318 20.42 12.67 -6.88
CA GLN A 318 19.85 13.08 -8.16
C GLN A 318 20.39 14.41 -8.67
N GLN A 319 20.76 15.35 -7.80
CA GLN A 319 21.41 16.60 -8.22
C GLN A 319 22.82 16.33 -8.74
N PHE A 320 23.57 15.42 -8.12
CA PHE A 320 24.88 14.99 -8.60
C PHE A 320 24.81 14.26 -9.95
N LEU A 321 23.85 13.35 -10.14
CA LEU A 321 23.69 12.62 -11.41
C LEU A 321 23.19 13.52 -12.55
N GLN A 322 22.32 14.50 -12.27
CA GLN A 322 21.88 15.49 -13.26
C GLN A 322 22.97 16.53 -13.59
N ALA A 323 23.85 16.86 -12.65
CA ALA A 323 25.02 17.71 -12.90
C ALA A 323 26.10 17.01 -13.72
N ALA A 324 26.36 15.72 -13.45
CA ALA A 324 27.29 14.89 -14.20
C ALA A 324 26.85 14.67 -15.66
N HIS A 325 25.54 14.49 -15.91
CA HIS A 325 25.01 14.36 -17.27
C HIS A 325 24.93 15.67 -18.07
N LYS A 326 25.09 16.82 -17.41
CA LYS A 326 25.18 18.14 -18.08
C LYS A 326 26.62 18.59 -18.32
N SER A 327 27.61 17.81 -17.89
CA SER A 327 29.05 18.13 -18.01
C SER A 327 29.81 17.20 -18.95
N THR A 328 29.11 16.41 -19.76
CA THR A 328 29.61 15.63 -20.91
C THR A 328 28.79 15.95 -22.14
#